data_AF-A0A963H3C8-F1
#
_entry.id   AF-A0A963H3C8-F1
#
_cell.length_a   1.000
_cell.length_b   1.000
_cell.length_c   1.000
_cell.angle_alpha   90.00
_cell.angle_beta   90.00
_cell.angle_gamma   90.00
#
_symmetry.space_group_name_H-M   'P 1'
#
loop_
_entity.id
_entity.type
_entity.pdbx_description
1 polymer ?
#
loop_
_entity_poly.entity_id
_entity_poly.type
_entity_poly.pdbx_seq_one_letter_code
_entity_poly.pdbx_strand_id
1 'polypeptide(L)'
;MRTLNPSLAAAIAGLMSLPCAAAQSAGTVLDHVVVTAPQMEEALVVTSDPKAARQPVPAHDGADLLKNIPGFSVIRKGGTDGDPVFRGMAASRLGILLDGEMILGGCGMRMDPPTAYVFPEAYDSVTVLKGPQSVKYGAGNSAGVVRFERTPPRFDTPAVRGDASLLVGSAQRNDQVVTMQAGTPRYYADVAATRSDANNYEDGDGTEVHSAYTRWSTNLALGLTPDRDTRIELSMAASDGEARYGDRGVDGVKFERANVGLKVVKERVSAVVARLEAQVYHNYVDHVMDNFSLRTASGMKSVMNPDRETQGGRIATALNLDAASVLDLGADIQTNDHTLRTASSMMGTPSVSGKARVADMRFRTYGVFAELTRMVSEAQTLSGGLRVDRSWAEDQRSGKTTSGVEDSDTLKSAFVRYEHA
;
A
#
# COMPACT_ATOMS: atom_id res chain seq x y z
N MET A 1 9.44 -11.00 34.88
CA MET A 1 10.91 -10.93 35.06
C MET A 1 11.58 -11.92 34.12
N ARG A 2 12.05 -11.43 32.97
CA ARG A 2 13.07 -12.04 32.12
C ARG A 2 13.86 -10.87 31.52
N THR A 3 15.08 -10.72 31.97
CA THR A 3 16.05 -9.72 31.54
C THR A 3 16.65 -10.16 30.20
N LEU A 4 16.52 -9.33 29.17
CA LEU A 4 17.21 -9.50 27.88
C LEU A 4 18.35 -8.46 27.78
N ASN A 5 19.51 -8.96 27.37
CA ASN A 5 20.82 -8.30 27.38
C ASN A 5 20.90 -7.04 26.49
N PRO A 6 21.52 -5.95 26.98
CA PRO A 6 21.87 -4.78 26.19
C PRO A 6 23.29 -4.96 25.62
N SER A 7 23.45 -5.70 24.52
CA SER A 7 24.79 -5.85 23.90
C SER A 7 24.82 -5.82 22.38
N LEU A 8 23.76 -5.36 21.72
CA LEU A 8 23.75 -5.14 20.26
C LEU A 8 23.80 -3.65 19.84
N ALA A 9 24.00 -2.73 20.77
CA ALA A 9 24.01 -1.29 20.51
C ALA A 9 25.42 -0.68 20.30
N ALA A 10 26.50 -1.49 20.32
CA ALA A 10 27.88 -0.97 20.37
C ALA A 10 28.78 -1.39 19.18
N ALA A 11 28.23 -1.78 18.03
CA ALA A 11 29.03 -2.26 16.89
C ALA A 11 28.92 -1.41 15.59
N ILE A 12 28.26 -0.25 15.60
CA ILE A 12 28.11 0.62 14.40
C ILE A 12 28.93 1.93 14.50
N ALA A 13 29.62 2.20 15.61
CA ALA A 13 30.33 3.47 15.82
C ALA A 13 31.79 3.51 15.31
N GLY A 14 32.26 2.54 14.52
CA GLY A 14 33.69 2.29 14.34
C GLY A 14 34.33 2.52 12.96
N LEU A 15 33.61 2.92 11.91
CA LEU A 15 34.16 2.84 10.53
C LEU A 15 33.63 3.92 9.55
N MET A 16 33.62 5.20 9.93
CA MET A 16 33.43 6.29 8.94
C MET A 16 34.23 7.54 9.29
N SER A 17 35.53 7.53 9.01
CA SER A 17 36.36 8.73 8.90
C SER A 17 37.21 8.68 7.64
N LEU A 18 36.54 8.83 6.49
CA LEU A 18 37.19 9.21 5.23
C LEU A 18 36.62 10.57 4.80
N PRO A 19 37.43 11.64 4.73
CA PRO A 19 36.95 12.93 4.26
C PRO A 19 36.76 12.87 2.74
N CYS A 20 35.50 12.77 2.30
CA CYS A 20 35.13 13.02 0.92
C CYS A 20 35.00 14.53 0.74
N ALA A 21 36.00 15.16 0.11
CA ALA A 21 35.89 16.53 -0.35
C ALA A 21 34.99 16.56 -1.59
N ALA A 22 33.70 16.82 -1.41
CA ALA A 22 32.78 17.12 -2.50
C ALA A 22 32.81 18.62 -2.79
N ALA A 23 33.20 18.99 -4.01
CA ALA A 23 33.03 20.34 -4.52
C ALA A 23 31.53 20.63 -4.66
N GLN A 24 30.98 21.48 -3.78
CA GLN A 24 29.58 21.84 -3.79
C GLN A 24 29.37 22.95 -4.83
N SER A 25 28.73 22.63 -5.96
CA SER A 25 28.21 23.67 -6.84
C SER A 25 27.15 24.45 -6.06
N ALA A 26 27.28 25.78 -6.00
CA ALA A 26 26.30 26.66 -5.37
C ALA A 26 24.99 26.67 -6.18
N GLY A 27 24.20 25.61 -6.04
CA GLY A 27 22.80 25.62 -6.42
C GLY A 27 22.01 26.47 -5.43
N THR A 28 20.98 27.16 -5.91
CA THR A 28 20.04 27.88 -5.05
C THR A 28 19.42 26.90 -4.06
N VAL A 29 19.72 27.06 -2.77
CA VAL A 29 19.08 26.32 -1.69
C VAL A 29 17.77 27.03 -1.39
N LEU A 30 16.64 26.38 -1.67
CA LEU A 30 15.33 26.87 -1.27
C LEU A 30 15.06 26.51 0.19
N ASP A 31 14.24 27.32 0.86
CA ASP A 31 13.83 27.05 2.24
C ASP A 31 13.03 25.74 2.34
N HIS A 32 13.21 25.03 3.45
CA HIS A 32 12.49 23.80 3.72
C HIS A 32 11.02 24.10 4.04
N VAL A 33 10.09 23.53 3.27
CA VAL A 33 8.64 23.70 3.44
C VAL A 33 8.03 22.43 4.03
N VAL A 34 7.12 22.60 4.99
CA VAL A 34 6.34 21.51 5.58
C VAL A 34 4.99 21.41 4.88
N VAL A 35 4.68 20.24 4.33
CA VAL A 35 3.43 20.02 3.58
C VAL A 35 2.25 19.86 4.54
N THR A 36 1.26 20.74 4.41
CA THR A 36 -0.01 20.68 5.15
C THR A 36 -1.13 20.08 4.31
N ALA A 37 -1.18 20.40 3.02
CA ALA A 37 -2.10 19.81 2.05
C ALA A 37 -1.48 19.81 0.63
N PRO A 38 -1.52 18.70 -0.12
CA PRO A 38 -1.10 18.69 -1.51
C PRO A 38 -2.13 19.38 -2.42
N GLN A 39 -1.63 20.03 -3.47
CA GLN A 39 -2.46 20.67 -4.50
C GLN A 39 -2.86 19.66 -5.59
N MET A 40 -3.90 20.01 -6.34
CA MET A 40 -4.30 19.25 -7.53
C MET A 40 -3.43 19.69 -8.71
N GLU A 41 -2.64 18.78 -9.27
CA GLU A 41 -1.78 19.02 -10.44
C GLU A 41 -2.60 18.98 -11.74
N GLU A 42 -3.58 18.09 -11.78
CA GLU A 42 -4.56 17.97 -12.85
C GLU A 42 -5.97 17.89 -12.24
N ALA A 43 -6.99 18.12 -13.05
CA ALA A 43 -8.36 17.97 -12.58
C ALA A 43 -8.58 16.53 -12.05
N LEU A 44 -9.06 16.48 -10.80
CA LEU A 44 -9.32 15.26 -10.03
C LEU A 44 -8.10 14.41 -9.65
N VAL A 45 -6.87 14.82 -9.99
CA VAL A 45 -5.63 14.11 -9.62
C VAL A 45 -4.86 14.93 -8.58
N VAL A 46 -4.47 14.26 -7.51
CA VAL A 46 -3.58 14.82 -6.48
C VAL A 46 -2.36 13.93 -6.37
N THR A 47 -1.17 14.51 -6.52
CA THR A 47 0.10 13.83 -6.27
C THR A 47 0.74 14.41 -5.02
N SER A 48 1.38 13.58 -4.21
CA SER A 48 2.14 14.02 -3.03
C SER A 48 3.37 13.15 -2.83
N ASP A 49 4.48 13.76 -2.43
CA ASP A 49 5.69 13.05 -2.02
C ASP A 49 5.52 12.50 -0.59
N PRO A 50 5.35 11.18 -0.39
CA PRO A 50 5.12 10.60 0.93
C PRO A 50 6.32 10.78 1.88
N LYS A 51 7.53 11.09 1.39
CA LYS A 51 8.74 11.34 2.20
C LYS A 51 8.86 12.79 2.70
N ALA A 52 8.09 13.72 2.14
CA ALA A 52 8.09 15.11 2.58
C ALA A 52 7.66 15.24 4.05
N ALA A 53 8.30 16.13 4.79
CA ALA A 53 7.89 16.48 6.15
C ALA A 53 6.47 17.07 6.15
N ARG A 54 5.59 16.59 7.04
CA ARG A 54 4.18 17.00 7.11
C ARG A 54 3.74 17.49 8.48
N GLN A 55 2.70 18.32 8.48
CA GLN A 55 1.95 18.67 9.68
C GLN A 55 0.44 18.42 9.46
N PRO A 56 -0.23 17.68 10.37
CA PRO A 56 0.30 17.03 11.59
C PRO A 56 1.44 16.04 11.31
N VAL A 57 2.28 15.80 12.34
CA VAL A 57 3.53 15.00 12.31
C VAL A 57 3.46 13.81 11.33
N PRO A 58 4.51 13.54 10.53
CA PRO A 58 4.51 12.60 9.40
C PRO A 58 3.68 11.33 9.61
N ALA A 59 3.01 10.88 8.56
CA ALA A 59 2.13 9.72 8.63
C ALA A 59 2.93 8.41 8.77
N HIS A 60 2.55 7.57 9.74
CA HIS A 60 3.19 6.28 9.96
C HIS A 60 2.47 5.14 9.20
N ASP A 61 1.27 5.39 8.67
CA ASP A 61 0.51 4.47 7.81
C ASP A 61 -0.12 5.21 6.62
N GLY A 62 -0.73 4.45 5.70
CA GLY A 62 -1.36 5.02 4.52
C GLY A 62 -2.60 5.88 4.80
N ALA A 63 -3.35 5.60 5.86
CA ALA A 63 -4.60 6.32 6.15
C ALA A 63 -4.31 7.70 6.72
N ASP A 64 -3.35 7.80 7.63
CA ASP A 64 -2.86 9.06 8.17
C ASP A 64 -2.26 9.95 7.08
N LEU A 65 -1.59 9.35 6.08
CA LEU A 65 -1.08 10.09 4.94
C LEU A 65 -2.22 10.71 4.13
N LEU A 66 -3.25 9.91 3.84
CA LEU A 66 -4.40 10.32 3.04
C LEU A 66 -5.26 11.37 3.74
N LYS A 67 -5.26 11.40 5.08
CA LYS A 67 -6.02 12.38 5.88
C LYS A 67 -5.67 13.84 5.53
N ASN A 68 -4.47 14.11 5.04
CA ASN A 68 -4.03 15.44 4.63
C ASN A 68 -4.49 15.84 3.22
N ILE A 69 -5.13 14.93 2.48
CA ILE A 69 -5.66 15.18 1.14
C ILE A 69 -7.14 15.60 1.25
N PRO A 70 -7.53 16.80 0.78
CA PRO A 70 -8.91 17.25 0.86
C PRO A 70 -9.90 16.29 0.22
N GLY A 71 -10.92 15.93 1.01
CA GLY A 71 -11.95 14.93 0.68
C GLY A 71 -11.81 13.62 1.45
N PHE A 72 -10.65 13.38 2.09
CA PHE A 72 -10.46 12.26 2.98
C PHE A 72 -10.83 12.59 4.43
N SER A 73 -11.35 11.59 5.12
CA SER A 73 -11.37 11.46 6.57
C SER A 73 -10.90 10.04 6.93
N VAL A 74 -10.66 9.79 8.22
CA VAL A 74 -10.17 8.49 8.70
C VAL A 74 -11.02 8.05 9.89
N ILE A 75 -11.53 6.82 9.83
CA ILE A 75 -12.11 6.15 11.00
C ILE A 75 -10.94 5.70 11.88
N ARG A 76 -10.72 6.43 12.97
CA ARG A 76 -9.68 6.12 13.95
C ARG A 76 -10.07 4.89 14.76
N LYS A 77 -9.16 3.91 14.85
CA LYS A 77 -9.33 2.68 15.64
C LYS A 77 -8.40 2.58 16.83
N GLY A 78 -7.28 3.31 16.78
CA GLY A 78 -6.25 3.40 17.81
C GLY A 78 -5.20 4.45 17.40
N GLY A 79 -3.93 4.12 17.62
CA GLY A 79 -2.80 4.96 17.20
C GLY A 79 -2.45 4.80 15.72
N THR A 80 -2.78 3.65 15.11
CA THR A 80 -2.53 3.29 13.70
C THR A 80 -3.73 2.54 13.09
N ASP A 81 -3.57 2.06 11.85
CA ASP A 81 -4.49 1.22 11.07
C ASP A 81 -5.86 1.85 10.84
N GLY A 82 -5.87 3.17 10.63
CA GLY A 82 -7.07 3.92 10.29
C GLY A 82 -7.73 3.41 9.01
N ASP A 83 -9.07 3.45 8.93
CA ASP A 83 -9.79 3.15 7.69
C ASP A 83 -10.07 4.45 6.93
N PRO A 84 -9.50 4.65 5.72
CA PRO A 84 -9.71 5.87 4.95
C PRO A 84 -11.14 5.92 4.40
N VAL A 85 -11.73 7.11 4.46
CA VAL A 85 -13.04 7.43 3.90
C VAL A 85 -12.87 8.59 2.95
N PHE A 86 -13.24 8.43 1.69
CA PHE A 86 -13.18 9.50 0.70
C PHE A 86 -14.58 9.96 0.30
N ARG A 87 -14.91 11.23 0.54
CA ARG A 87 -16.24 11.81 0.24
C ARG A 87 -17.40 10.97 0.80
N GLY A 88 -17.22 10.43 2.02
CA GLY A 88 -18.22 9.56 2.69
C GLY A 88 -18.21 8.09 2.24
N MET A 89 -17.40 7.72 1.26
CA MET A 89 -17.29 6.35 0.74
C MET A 89 -16.10 5.63 1.37
N ALA A 90 -16.33 4.43 1.90
CA ALA A 90 -15.33 3.63 2.62
C ALA A 90 -15.12 2.24 2.00
N ALA A 91 -14.11 1.53 2.51
CA ALA A 91 -13.76 0.16 2.15
C ALA A 91 -13.48 -0.02 0.64
N SER A 92 -13.91 -1.13 0.05
CA SER A 92 -13.59 -1.53 -1.34
C SER A 92 -14.10 -0.57 -2.43
N ARG A 93 -14.80 0.51 -2.06
CA ARG A 93 -15.15 1.59 -2.99
C ARG A 93 -13.93 2.43 -3.37
N LEU A 94 -12.89 2.42 -2.55
CA LEU A 94 -11.62 3.08 -2.80
C LEU A 94 -10.56 2.03 -3.14
N GLY A 95 -10.01 2.10 -4.35
CA GLY A 95 -8.91 1.23 -4.76
C GLY A 95 -7.62 1.69 -4.12
N ILE A 96 -6.92 0.80 -3.41
CA ILE A 96 -5.58 1.09 -2.86
C ILE A 96 -4.58 0.15 -3.54
N LEU A 97 -3.65 0.73 -4.29
CA LEU A 97 -2.63 -0.02 -5.02
C LEU A 97 -1.24 0.35 -4.52
N LEU A 98 -0.36 -0.64 -4.35
CA LEU A 98 1.06 -0.46 -4.08
C LEU A 98 1.85 -0.99 -5.29
N ASP A 99 2.57 -0.13 -5.99
CA ASP A 99 3.25 -0.39 -7.28
C ASP A 99 2.37 -1.02 -8.37
N GLY A 100 1.06 -0.73 -8.31
CA GLY A 100 0.06 -1.29 -9.22
C GLY A 100 -0.54 -2.62 -8.78
N GLU A 101 -0.14 -3.15 -7.62
CA GLU A 101 -0.69 -4.36 -7.01
C GLU A 101 -1.81 -4.00 -6.03
N MET A 102 -2.95 -4.68 -6.11
CA MET A 102 -4.05 -4.48 -5.16
C MET A 102 -3.82 -5.34 -3.91
N ILE A 103 -3.72 -4.69 -2.75
CA ILE A 103 -3.51 -5.36 -1.46
C ILE A 103 -4.83 -5.45 -0.70
N LEU A 104 -5.09 -6.60 -0.08
CA LEU A 104 -6.31 -6.91 0.66
C LEU A 104 -5.97 -7.32 2.09
N GLY A 105 -6.81 -6.94 3.05
CA GLY A 105 -6.70 -7.36 4.45
C GLY A 105 -7.29 -8.75 4.70
N GLY A 106 -6.91 -9.33 5.83
CA GLY A 106 -7.45 -10.58 6.37
C GLY A 106 -8.59 -10.36 7.36
N CYS A 107 -8.60 -9.32 8.18
CA CYS A 107 -9.62 -9.18 9.22
C CYS A 107 -11.02 -8.91 8.65
N GLY A 108 -12.00 -9.77 8.94
CA GLY A 108 -13.41 -9.54 8.61
C GLY A 108 -14.01 -8.27 9.26
N MET A 109 -13.41 -7.77 10.34
CA MET A 109 -13.78 -6.52 11.01
C MET A 109 -12.81 -5.36 10.67
N ARG A 110 -12.02 -5.52 9.61
CA ARG A 110 -11.11 -4.51 9.04
C ARG A 110 -10.18 -3.88 10.07
N MET A 111 -9.56 -4.67 10.94
CA MET A 111 -8.41 -4.18 11.73
C MET A 111 -7.29 -3.74 10.78
N ASP A 112 -7.07 -4.50 9.71
CA ASP A 112 -6.03 -4.34 8.69
C ASP A 112 -6.58 -3.89 7.32
N PRO A 113 -7.14 -2.68 7.17
CA PRO A 113 -7.48 -2.15 5.85
C PRO A 113 -6.20 -2.08 4.99
N PRO A 114 -6.27 -2.04 3.65
CA PRO A 114 -5.07 -2.02 2.80
C PRO A 114 -4.03 -0.95 3.19
N THR A 115 -4.49 0.20 3.68
CA THR A 115 -3.64 1.28 4.19
C THR A 115 -2.83 0.93 5.43
N ALA A 116 -3.24 -0.07 6.23
CA ALA A 116 -2.45 -0.61 7.33
C ALA A 116 -1.13 -1.24 6.83
N TYR A 117 -1.09 -1.73 5.59
CA TYR A 117 0.13 -2.31 4.97
C TYR A 117 0.93 -1.30 4.13
N VAL A 118 0.53 -0.03 4.14
CA VAL A 118 1.26 1.06 3.49
C VAL A 118 2.20 1.69 4.52
N PHE A 119 3.48 1.74 4.19
CA PHE A 119 4.51 2.45 4.95
C PHE A 119 4.97 3.64 4.09
N PRO A 120 4.42 4.85 4.30
CA PRO A 120 4.50 5.94 3.32
C PRO A 120 5.93 6.25 2.84
N GLU A 121 6.89 6.39 3.76
CA GLU A 121 8.28 6.75 3.43
C GLU A 121 9.04 5.67 2.63
N ALA A 122 8.47 4.47 2.45
CA ALA A 122 9.00 3.43 1.56
C ALA A 122 8.60 3.62 0.08
N TYR A 123 7.76 4.61 -0.23
CA TYR A 123 7.32 4.95 -1.58
C TYR A 123 7.84 6.34 -1.98
N ASP A 124 7.83 6.64 -3.28
CA ASP A 124 8.30 7.93 -3.81
C ASP A 124 7.15 8.85 -4.19
N SER A 125 5.95 8.31 -4.38
CA SER A 125 4.75 9.09 -4.67
C SER A 125 3.49 8.42 -4.15
N VAL A 126 2.52 9.26 -3.77
CA VAL A 126 1.11 8.87 -3.63
C VAL A 126 0.28 9.69 -4.61
N THR A 127 -0.49 9.01 -5.46
CA THR A 127 -1.40 9.64 -6.41
C THR A 127 -2.83 9.24 -6.09
N VAL A 128 -3.71 10.23 -5.93
CA VAL A 128 -5.15 10.06 -5.75
C VAL A 128 -5.88 10.50 -7.01
N LEU A 129 -6.56 9.57 -7.66
CA LEU A 129 -7.59 9.84 -8.65
C LEU A 129 -8.96 9.90 -7.97
N LYS A 130 -9.57 11.08 -7.95
CA LYS A 130 -10.84 11.33 -7.26
C LYS A 130 -12.04 10.94 -8.13
N GLY A 131 -12.89 10.04 -7.60
CA GLY A 131 -14.10 9.58 -8.27
C GLY A 131 -13.86 8.47 -9.30
N PRO A 132 -14.93 7.93 -9.90
CA PRO A 132 -14.86 6.88 -10.90
C PRO A 132 -14.49 7.49 -12.27
N GLN A 133 -13.24 7.92 -12.41
CA GLN A 133 -12.74 8.73 -13.53
C GLN A 133 -11.60 8.06 -14.30
N SER A 134 -11.41 6.76 -14.08
CA SER A 134 -10.56 5.91 -14.91
C SER A 134 -11.05 4.47 -14.82
N VAL A 135 -10.79 3.70 -15.86
CA VAL A 135 -11.06 2.26 -15.93
C VAL A 135 -9.79 1.41 -15.84
N LYS A 136 -8.62 2.02 -15.65
CA LYS A 136 -7.30 1.36 -15.77
C LYS A 136 -6.84 0.56 -14.55
N TYR A 137 -7.45 0.76 -13.39
CA TYR A 137 -6.91 0.36 -12.08
C TYR A 137 -7.76 -0.69 -11.34
N GLY A 138 -8.34 -1.62 -12.09
CA GLY A 138 -9.21 -2.67 -11.54
C GLY A 138 -10.66 -2.23 -11.33
N ALA A 139 -11.49 -3.20 -10.94
CA ALA A 139 -12.93 -3.06 -10.81
C ALA A 139 -13.36 -2.41 -9.47
N GLY A 140 -14.58 -1.87 -9.42
CA GLY A 140 -15.25 -1.52 -8.16
C GLY A 140 -14.85 -0.18 -7.51
N ASN A 141 -13.91 0.56 -8.10
CA ASN A 141 -13.36 1.82 -7.58
C ASN A 141 -14.32 3.02 -7.72
N SER A 142 -15.50 2.95 -7.11
CA SER A 142 -16.54 3.98 -7.23
C SER A 142 -16.20 5.32 -6.57
N ALA A 143 -15.36 5.32 -5.53
CA ALA A 143 -14.97 6.52 -4.78
C ALA A 143 -13.72 7.17 -5.39
N GLY A 144 -12.81 6.36 -5.91
CA GLY A 144 -11.54 6.78 -6.45
C GLY A 144 -10.48 5.70 -6.33
N VAL A 145 -9.27 6.06 -6.71
CA VAL A 145 -8.09 5.18 -6.69
C VAL A 145 -6.93 5.93 -6.01
N VAL A 146 -6.23 5.24 -5.12
CA VAL A 146 -4.99 5.70 -4.49
C VAL A 146 -3.88 4.75 -4.93
N ARG A 147 -2.80 5.31 -5.46
CA ARG A 147 -1.62 4.58 -5.91
C ARG A 147 -0.42 5.03 -5.13
N PHE A 148 0.25 4.11 -4.47
CA PHE A 148 1.55 4.30 -3.84
C PHE A 148 2.60 3.72 -4.78
N GLU A 149 3.53 4.53 -5.26
CA GLU A 149 4.46 4.10 -6.32
C GLU A 149 5.90 4.44 -5.95
N ARG A 150 6.79 3.48 -6.20
CA ARG A 150 8.24 3.68 -6.23
C ARG A 150 8.66 4.11 -7.63
N THR A 151 9.65 5.00 -7.69
CA THR A 151 10.30 5.44 -8.91
C THR A 151 11.56 4.60 -9.11
N PRO A 152 11.60 3.74 -10.14
CA PRO A 152 12.74 2.86 -10.35
C PRO A 152 14.02 3.66 -10.61
N PRO A 153 15.12 3.38 -9.89
CA PRO A 153 16.33 4.15 -10.05
C PRO A 153 16.97 3.92 -11.42
N ARG A 154 17.60 4.96 -11.96
CA ARG A 154 18.39 4.92 -13.19
C ARG A 154 19.80 5.37 -12.86
N PHE A 155 20.78 4.68 -13.45
CA PHE A 155 22.19 4.91 -13.20
C PHE A 155 22.92 5.03 -14.54
N ASP A 156 23.69 6.10 -14.73
CA ASP A 156 24.56 6.24 -15.92
C ASP A 156 25.94 5.60 -15.69
N THR A 157 26.35 5.52 -14.43
CA THR A 157 27.58 4.87 -13.96
C THR A 157 27.28 4.06 -12.69
N PRO A 158 28.14 3.08 -12.32
CA PRO A 158 27.99 2.39 -11.06
C PRO A 158 27.96 3.37 -9.88
N ALA A 159 26.91 3.33 -9.08
CA ALA A 159 26.76 4.21 -7.92
C ALA A 159 25.92 3.57 -6.82
N VAL A 160 26.06 4.12 -5.61
CA VAL A 160 25.25 3.82 -4.44
C VAL A 160 24.79 5.14 -3.86
N ARG A 161 23.51 5.24 -3.51
CA ARG A 161 22.90 6.36 -2.81
C ARG A 161 21.91 5.85 -1.77
N GLY A 162 21.61 6.66 -0.76
CA GLY A 162 20.65 6.28 0.25
C GLY A 162 20.31 7.44 1.16
N ASP A 163 19.18 7.31 1.82
CA ASP A 163 18.60 8.31 2.69
C ASP A 163 18.18 7.62 3.99
N ALA A 164 18.26 8.34 5.11
CA ALA A 164 17.78 7.87 6.39
C ALA A 164 17.01 8.98 7.12
N SER A 165 15.95 8.60 7.82
CA SER A 165 15.17 9.51 8.66
C SER A 165 14.99 8.92 10.07
N LEU A 166 14.97 9.82 11.06
CA LEU A 166 14.63 9.50 12.44
C LEU A 166 13.63 10.55 12.93
N LEU A 167 12.52 10.07 13.48
CA LEU A 167 11.51 10.92 14.10
C LEU A 167 11.33 10.50 15.55
N VAL A 168 11.26 11.48 16.46
CA VAL A 168 10.87 11.28 17.85
C VAL A 168 9.75 12.24 18.22
N GLY A 169 8.82 11.80 19.08
CA GLY A 169 7.67 12.62 19.47
C GLY A 169 7.04 12.22 20.79
N SER A 170 5.93 12.89 21.12
CA SER A 170 5.08 12.56 22.27
C SER A 170 4.62 11.10 22.25
N ALA A 171 4.14 10.60 23.39
CA ALA A 171 3.80 9.18 23.58
C ALA A 171 4.96 8.23 23.22
N GLN A 172 6.22 8.67 23.41
CA GLN A 172 7.43 7.92 23.08
C GLN A 172 7.49 7.45 21.62
N ARG A 173 6.83 8.20 20.71
CA ARG A 173 6.87 7.89 19.29
C ARG A 173 8.31 7.90 18.78
N ASN A 174 8.70 6.85 18.06
CA ASN A 174 9.99 6.72 17.40
C ASN A 174 9.82 6.05 16.03
N ASP A 175 10.20 6.75 14.97
CA ASP A 175 10.17 6.22 13.60
C ASP A 175 11.57 6.24 13.00
N GLN A 176 11.94 5.15 12.34
CA GLN A 176 13.23 4.96 11.68
C GLN A 176 12.98 4.55 10.24
N VAL A 177 13.62 5.21 9.29
CA VAL A 177 13.60 4.84 7.88
C VAL A 177 15.01 4.81 7.35
N VAL A 178 15.32 3.80 6.55
CA VAL A 178 16.54 3.72 5.75
C VAL A 178 16.16 3.28 4.35
N THR A 179 16.64 4.00 3.35
CA THR A 179 16.53 3.62 1.95
C THR A 179 17.93 3.55 1.35
N MET A 180 18.16 2.57 0.48
CA MET A 180 19.44 2.37 -0.20
C MET A 180 19.19 1.90 -1.62
N GLN A 181 19.81 2.57 -2.57
CA GLN A 181 19.78 2.25 -3.99
C GLN A 181 21.20 2.03 -4.47
N ALA A 182 21.44 0.91 -5.15
CA ALA A 182 22.73 0.58 -5.74
C ALA A 182 22.51 0.05 -7.15
N GLY A 183 23.32 0.47 -8.12
CA GLY A 183 23.13 -0.01 -9.48
C GLY A 183 24.18 0.44 -10.47
N THR A 184 23.95 0.01 -11.70
CA THR A 184 24.69 0.30 -12.94
C THR A 184 23.67 0.60 -14.04
N PRO A 185 24.07 0.99 -15.27
CA PRO A 185 23.12 1.19 -16.36
C PRO A 185 22.22 0.00 -16.70
N ARG A 186 22.60 -1.23 -16.33
CA ARG A 186 21.85 -2.45 -16.65
C ARG A 186 21.13 -3.08 -15.47
N TYR A 187 21.54 -2.78 -14.24
CA TYR A 187 21.05 -3.49 -13.05
C TYR A 187 20.89 -2.52 -11.90
N TYR A 188 19.85 -2.69 -11.09
CA TYR A 188 19.73 -1.98 -9.83
C TYR A 188 19.14 -2.87 -8.73
N ALA A 189 19.46 -2.51 -7.49
CA ALA A 189 18.79 -2.93 -6.29
C ALA A 189 18.29 -1.67 -5.56
N ASP A 190 17.05 -1.69 -5.11
CA ASP A 190 16.44 -0.65 -4.28
C ASP A 190 15.86 -1.30 -3.02
N VAL A 191 16.26 -0.81 -1.86
CA VAL A 191 15.87 -1.32 -0.55
C VAL A 191 15.31 -0.18 0.28
N ALA A 192 14.15 -0.39 0.89
CA ALA A 192 13.58 0.50 1.89
C ALA A 192 13.21 -0.30 3.14
N ALA A 193 13.68 0.13 4.30
CA ALA A 193 13.36 -0.47 5.59
C ALA A 193 12.79 0.60 6.52
N THR A 194 11.69 0.29 7.20
CA THR A 194 11.01 1.21 8.12
C THR A 194 10.67 0.52 9.43
N ARG A 195 10.67 1.28 10.52
CA ARG A 195 10.11 0.88 11.82
C ARG A 195 9.44 2.08 12.47
N SER A 196 8.23 1.91 12.98
CA SER A 196 7.51 2.93 13.74
C SER A 196 6.91 2.31 15.00
N ASP A 197 7.02 3.02 16.10
CA ASP A 197 6.64 2.57 17.44
C ASP A 197 6.14 3.77 18.24
N ALA A 198 5.03 3.59 18.95
CA ALA A 198 4.49 4.59 19.86
C ALA A 198 3.69 3.93 20.98
N ASN A 199 3.72 4.54 22.17
CA ASN A 199 2.86 4.17 23.28
C ASN A 199 1.45 4.76 23.13
N ASN A 200 0.60 4.49 24.12
CA ASN A 200 -0.72 5.09 24.20
C ASN A 200 -0.61 6.63 24.21
N TYR A 201 -1.40 7.31 23.39
CA TYR A 201 -1.54 8.76 23.43
C TYR A 201 -2.59 9.18 24.46
N GLU A 202 -2.58 10.46 24.83
CA GLU A 202 -3.63 11.11 25.64
C GLU A 202 -4.53 11.97 24.76
N ASP A 203 -5.83 11.97 25.03
CA ASP A 203 -6.76 12.88 24.38
C ASP A 203 -6.67 14.31 24.92
N GLY A 204 -7.53 15.21 24.42
CA GLY A 204 -7.52 16.63 24.80
C GLY A 204 -7.89 16.88 26.28
N ASP A 205 -8.52 15.90 26.94
CA ASP A 205 -8.90 15.96 28.35
C ASP A 205 -7.86 15.26 29.26
N GLY A 206 -6.74 14.79 28.69
CA GLY A 206 -5.69 14.07 29.42
C GLY A 206 -6.03 12.62 29.74
N THR A 207 -7.02 12.03 29.06
CA THR A 207 -7.35 10.62 29.24
C THR A 207 -6.49 9.76 28.31
N GLU A 208 -5.80 8.77 28.87
CA GLU A 208 -5.03 7.81 28.08
C GLU A 208 -5.97 6.99 27.17
N VAL A 209 -5.63 6.90 25.89
CA VAL A 209 -6.35 6.10 24.89
C VAL A 209 -5.55 4.83 24.58
N HIS A 210 -6.21 3.67 24.60
CA HIS A 210 -5.63 2.37 24.24
C HIS A 210 -5.25 2.34 22.75
N SER A 211 -3.99 2.69 22.45
CA SER A 211 -3.58 3.11 21.10
C SER A 211 -2.13 2.80 20.72
N ALA A 212 -1.33 2.21 21.62
CA ALA A 212 0.05 1.84 21.33
C ALA A 212 0.15 0.91 20.12
N TYR A 213 1.25 1.03 19.37
CA TYR A 213 1.53 0.18 18.23
C TYR A 213 3.04 0.02 18.00
N THR A 214 3.40 -1.03 17.27
CA THR A 214 4.73 -1.23 16.69
C THR A 214 4.55 -1.83 15.31
N ARG A 215 5.25 -1.31 14.31
CA ARG A 215 5.18 -1.81 12.93
C ARG A 215 6.49 -1.63 12.20
N TRP A 216 6.80 -2.51 11.27
CA TRP A 216 7.99 -2.42 10.43
C TRP A 216 7.72 -2.96 9.04
N SER A 217 8.51 -2.52 8.06
CA SER A 217 8.52 -3.09 6.72
C SER A 217 9.90 -3.11 6.12
N THR A 218 10.12 -4.03 5.19
CA THR A 218 11.28 -4.09 4.33
C THR A 218 10.80 -4.38 2.90
N ASN A 219 11.14 -3.48 1.98
CA ASN A 219 10.86 -3.59 0.56
C ASN A 219 12.18 -3.76 -0.19
N LEU A 220 12.20 -4.65 -1.18
CA LEU A 220 13.31 -4.86 -2.11
C LEU A 220 12.78 -4.80 -3.54
N ALA A 221 13.49 -4.13 -4.44
CA ALA A 221 13.30 -4.23 -5.87
C ALA A 221 14.62 -4.55 -6.55
N LEU A 222 14.63 -5.58 -7.39
CA LEU A 222 15.77 -5.97 -8.21
C LEU A 222 15.40 -5.75 -9.67
N GLY A 223 16.10 -4.83 -10.33
CA GLY A 223 15.80 -4.43 -11.70
C GLY A 223 16.88 -4.80 -12.69
N LEU A 224 16.44 -5.17 -13.89
CA LEU A 224 17.22 -5.34 -15.11
C LEU A 224 16.71 -4.35 -16.16
N THR A 225 17.63 -3.54 -16.69
CA THR A 225 17.39 -2.55 -17.74
C THR A 225 18.30 -2.83 -18.94
N PRO A 226 17.96 -3.80 -19.81
CA PRO A 226 18.82 -4.22 -20.93
C PRO A 226 19.14 -3.08 -21.89
N ASP A 227 18.19 -2.15 -22.03
CA ASP A 227 18.28 -0.93 -22.80
C ASP A 227 17.51 0.20 -22.08
N ARG A 228 17.53 1.41 -22.65
CA ARG A 228 16.86 2.59 -22.08
C ARG A 228 15.32 2.46 -22.04
N ASP A 229 14.77 1.59 -22.88
CA ASP A 229 13.34 1.45 -23.15
C ASP A 229 12.72 0.25 -22.40
N THR A 230 13.53 -0.65 -21.83
CA THR A 230 13.07 -1.90 -21.21
C THR A 230 13.42 -1.93 -19.74
N ARG A 231 12.47 -2.38 -18.91
CA ARG A 231 12.68 -2.69 -17.51
C ARG A 231 11.99 -4.01 -17.16
N ILE A 232 12.72 -4.86 -16.44
CA ILE A 232 12.20 -6.07 -15.80
C ILE A 232 12.54 -5.94 -14.32
N GLU A 233 11.55 -5.99 -13.44
CA GLU A 233 11.71 -5.75 -12.02
C GLU A 233 11.04 -6.85 -11.20
N LEU A 234 11.81 -7.46 -10.31
CA LEU A 234 11.32 -8.35 -9.27
C LEU A 234 11.19 -7.54 -7.97
N SER A 235 9.97 -7.39 -7.47
CA SER A 235 9.67 -6.74 -6.19
C SER A 235 9.44 -7.79 -5.11
N MET A 236 9.88 -7.49 -3.89
CA MET A 236 9.56 -8.25 -2.68
C MET A 236 9.23 -7.28 -1.55
N ALA A 237 8.29 -7.64 -0.69
CA ALA A 237 8.05 -6.89 0.54
C ALA A 237 7.70 -7.83 1.70
N ALA A 238 8.20 -7.51 2.88
CA ALA A 238 7.84 -8.13 4.15
C ALA A 238 7.50 -7.06 5.17
N SER A 239 6.45 -7.25 5.95
CA SER A 239 6.12 -6.37 7.08
C SER A 239 5.45 -7.15 8.19
N ASP A 240 5.51 -6.65 9.41
CA ASP A 240 4.71 -7.13 10.54
C ASP A 240 4.49 -5.99 11.54
N GLY A 241 3.60 -6.21 12.49
CA GLY A 241 3.33 -5.26 13.55
C GLY A 241 2.30 -5.77 14.55
N GLU A 242 2.04 -4.91 15.53
CA GLU A 242 1.02 -5.05 16.53
C GLU A 242 0.41 -3.68 16.83
N ALA A 243 -0.88 -3.65 17.17
CA ALA A 243 -1.61 -2.42 17.41
C ALA A 243 -2.74 -2.65 18.42
N ARG A 244 -2.85 -1.71 19.36
CA ARG A 244 -3.94 -1.60 20.31
C ARG A 244 -5.13 -0.88 19.68
N TYR A 245 -6.31 -1.44 19.89
CA TYR A 245 -7.56 -0.90 19.35
C TYR A 245 -8.47 -0.41 20.47
N GLY A 246 -8.59 0.90 20.58
CA GLY A 246 -9.45 1.56 21.57
C GLY A 246 -10.94 1.48 21.22
N ASP A 247 -11.29 1.12 19.98
CA ASP A 247 -12.67 1.03 19.49
C ASP A 247 -13.34 -0.34 19.69
N ARG A 248 -12.61 -1.37 20.16
CA ARG A 248 -13.09 -2.76 20.23
C ARG A 248 -12.47 -3.59 21.36
N GLY A 249 -13.00 -4.81 21.53
CA GLY A 249 -12.64 -5.75 22.59
C GLY A 249 -11.40 -6.63 22.35
N VAL A 250 -10.77 -6.52 21.19
CA VAL A 250 -9.60 -7.31 20.75
C VAL A 250 -8.52 -6.39 20.18
N ASP A 251 -7.26 -6.79 20.30
CA ASP A 251 -6.09 -6.11 19.73
C ASP A 251 -5.47 -6.94 18.61
N GLY A 252 -4.76 -6.28 17.70
CA GLY A 252 -4.02 -6.94 16.65
C GLY A 252 -2.60 -7.20 17.13
N VAL A 253 -2.19 -8.46 17.18
CA VAL A 253 -0.90 -8.90 17.74
C VAL A 253 0.07 -9.39 16.67
N LYS A 254 -0.42 -9.48 15.43
CA LYS A 254 0.35 -9.81 14.23
C LYS A 254 -0.35 -9.20 13.02
N PHE A 255 0.40 -8.52 12.17
CA PHE A 255 -0.05 -7.94 10.90
C PHE A 255 0.97 -8.31 9.80
N GLU A 256 1.29 -9.60 9.71
CA GLU A 256 2.33 -10.05 8.80
C GLU A 256 1.83 -9.95 7.36
N ARG A 257 2.70 -9.44 6.50
CA ARG A 257 2.51 -9.44 5.05
C ARG A 257 3.79 -9.91 4.39
N ALA A 258 3.63 -10.78 3.40
CA ALA A 258 4.67 -11.15 2.45
C ALA A 258 4.17 -10.89 1.03
N ASN A 259 5.06 -10.44 0.16
CA ASN A 259 4.72 -10.11 -1.21
C ASN A 259 5.88 -10.38 -2.16
N VAL A 260 5.56 -10.86 -3.35
CA VAL A 260 6.48 -10.97 -4.48
C VAL A 260 5.76 -10.57 -5.76
N GLY A 261 6.39 -9.72 -6.56
CA GLY A 261 5.84 -9.23 -7.82
C GLY A 261 6.89 -9.23 -8.93
N LEU A 262 6.44 -9.42 -10.16
CA LEU A 262 7.28 -9.29 -11.35
C LEU A 262 6.61 -8.31 -12.31
N LYS A 263 7.31 -7.25 -12.67
CA LYS A 263 6.84 -6.21 -13.59
C LYS A 263 7.78 -6.06 -14.77
N VAL A 264 7.22 -6.05 -15.97
CA VAL A 264 7.92 -5.80 -17.23
C VAL A 264 7.31 -4.58 -17.88
N VAL A 265 8.16 -3.62 -18.25
CA VAL A 265 7.78 -2.42 -18.99
C VAL A 265 8.68 -2.30 -20.22
N LYS A 266 8.08 -2.12 -21.38
CA LYS A 266 8.76 -1.72 -22.62
C LYS A 266 8.12 -0.44 -23.14
N GLU A 267 8.91 0.61 -23.26
CA GLU A 267 8.53 1.89 -23.84
C GLU A 267 8.97 1.96 -25.31
N ARG A 268 8.41 2.92 -26.04
CA ARG A 268 8.82 3.27 -27.41
C ARG A 268 8.92 2.04 -28.32
N VAL A 269 7.93 1.15 -28.25
CA VAL A 269 7.89 -0.12 -29.00
C VAL A 269 7.80 0.14 -30.51
N SER A 270 6.94 1.09 -30.91
CA SER A 270 6.83 1.57 -32.29
C SER A 270 6.17 2.97 -32.32
N ALA A 271 5.94 3.54 -33.50
CA ALA A 271 5.20 4.80 -33.63
C ALA A 271 3.76 4.70 -33.08
N VAL A 272 3.13 3.53 -33.25
CA VAL A 272 1.75 3.26 -32.78
C VAL A 272 1.76 2.73 -31.36
N VAL A 273 2.58 1.73 -31.06
CA VAL A 273 2.63 1.13 -29.71
C VAL A 273 3.63 1.91 -28.85
N ALA A 274 3.12 2.82 -28.01
CA ALA A 274 3.93 3.69 -27.18
C ALA A 274 4.51 2.94 -25.97
N ARG A 275 3.73 2.05 -25.37
CA ARG A 275 4.13 1.31 -24.16
C ARG A 275 3.45 -0.05 -24.11
N LEU A 276 4.18 -1.03 -23.59
CA LEU A 276 3.67 -2.33 -23.15
C LEU A 276 4.08 -2.55 -21.70
N GLU A 277 3.13 -2.99 -20.89
CA GLU A 277 3.33 -3.29 -19.47
C GLU A 277 2.67 -4.62 -19.14
N ALA A 278 3.39 -5.48 -18.42
CA ALA A 278 2.86 -6.70 -17.85
C ALA A 278 3.32 -6.79 -16.38
N GLN A 279 2.42 -7.20 -15.50
CA GLN A 279 2.74 -7.42 -14.09
C GLN A 279 2.01 -8.66 -13.58
N VAL A 280 2.65 -9.42 -12.71
CA VAL A 280 2.05 -10.50 -11.92
C VAL A 280 2.53 -10.38 -10.49
N TYR A 281 1.69 -10.73 -9.53
CA TYR A 281 2.02 -10.61 -8.12
C TYR A 281 1.32 -11.65 -7.26
N HIS A 282 1.96 -11.96 -6.14
CA HIS A 282 1.44 -12.77 -5.05
C HIS A 282 1.61 -11.98 -3.75
N ASN A 283 0.56 -11.91 -2.95
CA ASN A 283 0.54 -11.25 -1.66
C ASN A 283 -0.15 -12.18 -0.65
N TYR A 284 0.45 -12.31 0.53
CA TYR A 284 -0.11 -13.10 1.60
C TYR A 284 -0.10 -12.27 2.88
N VAL A 285 -1.26 -12.21 3.54
CA VAL A 285 -1.48 -11.54 4.82
C VAL A 285 -1.82 -12.58 5.87
N ASP A 286 -1.12 -12.56 7.00
CA ASP A 286 -1.40 -13.39 8.17
C ASP A 286 -1.64 -12.51 9.40
N HIS A 287 -2.90 -12.35 9.77
CA HIS A 287 -3.31 -11.45 10.84
C HIS A 287 -3.76 -12.22 12.08
N VAL A 288 -3.24 -11.88 13.25
CA VAL A 288 -3.68 -12.46 14.53
C VAL A 288 -4.27 -11.36 15.40
N MET A 289 -5.43 -11.65 15.96
CA MET A 289 -6.09 -10.78 16.93
C MET A 289 -6.52 -11.58 18.16
N ASP A 290 -6.34 -10.99 19.34
CA ASP A 290 -6.73 -11.60 20.60
C ASP A 290 -7.18 -10.55 21.64
N ASN A 291 -7.71 -11.02 22.77
CA ASN A 291 -8.15 -10.15 23.87
C ASN A 291 -7.29 -10.27 25.13
N PHE A 292 -6.03 -10.70 25.03
CA PHE A 292 -5.21 -11.03 26.21
C PHE A 292 -3.72 -10.73 26.12
N SER A 293 -3.16 -10.49 24.93
CA SER A 293 -1.72 -10.23 24.78
C SER A 293 -1.39 -8.76 24.98
N LEU A 294 -2.22 -7.86 24.43
CA LEU A 294 -2.03 -6.40 24.51
C LEU A 294 -3.00 -5.70 25.46
N ARG A 295 -3.85 -6.48 26.14
CA ARG A 295 -4.81 -6.01 27.15
C ARG A 295 -5.01 -7.07 28.23
N THR A 296 -5.51 -6.65 29.39
CA THR A 296 -5.89 -7.58 30.46
C THR A 296 -7.24 -8.21 30.14
N ALA A 297 -7.28 -9.55 30.02
CA ALA A 297 -8.52 -10.29 29.81
C ALA A 297 -9.34 -10.38 31.12
N SER A 298 -10.59 -9.95 31.08
CA SER A 298 -11.54 -10.04 32.21
C SER A 298 -12.42 -11.30 32.18
N GLY A 299 -12.22 -12.19 31.20
CA GLY A 299 -13.04 -13.40 31.00
C GLY A 299 -12.40 -14.39 30.05
N MET A 300 -13.21 -15.03 29.19
CA MET A 300 -12.73 -16.00 28.20
C MET A 300 -11.66 -15.38 27.31
N LYS A 301 -10.49 -16.01 27.29
CA LYS A 301 -9.43 -15.67 26.33
C LYS A 301 -9.80 -16.23 24.97
N SER A 302 -9.70 -15.42 23.92
CA SER A 302 -9.98 -15.83 22.55
C SER A 302 -8.93 -15.27 21.61
N VAL A 303 -8.52 -16.09 20.64
CA VAL A 303 -7.61 -15.74 19.56
C VAL A 303 -8.25 -16.13 18.23
N MET A 304 -8.18 -15.22 17.26
CA MET A 304 -8.65 -15.40 15.89
C MET A 304 -7.49 -15.08 14.96
N ASN A 305 -7.32 -15.90 13.93
CA ASN A 305 -6.23 -15.75 12.99
C ASN A 305 -6.72 -15.92 11.55
N PRO A 306 -7.33 -14.86 10.97
CA PRO A 306 -7.61 -14.83 9.55
C PRO A 306 -6.33 -14.68 8.73
N ASP A 307 -6.33 -15.23 7.52
CA ASP A 307 -5.36 -14.89 6.47
C ASP A 307 -6.06 -14.48 5.18
N ARG A 308 -5.29 -13.87 4.30
CA ARG A 308 -5.72 -13.58 2.92
C ARG A 308 -4.56 -13.86 1.99
N GLU A 309 -4.77 -14.76 1.04
CA GLU A 309 -3.88 -14.94 -0.09
C GLU A 309 -4.47 -14.21 -1.31
N THR A 310 -3.68 -13.39 -1.99
CA THR A 310 -4.10 -12.63 -3.17
C THR A 310 -3.09 -12.84 -4.29
N GLN A 311 -3.58 -13.23 -5.45
CA GLN A 311 -2.80 -13.38 -6.67
C GLN A 311 -3.41 -12.50 -7.74
N GLY A 312 -2.59 -11.79 -8.50
CA GLY A 312 -3.10 -10.94 -9.56
C GLY A 312 -2.14 -10.81 -10.73
N GLY A 313 -2.69 -10.35 -11.84
CA GLY A 313 -1.95 -10.10 -13.06
C GLY A 313 -2.61 -9.01 -13.88
N ARG A 314 -1.80 -8.26 -14.63
CA ARG A 314 -2.29 -7.23 -15.55
C ARG A 314 -1.37 -7.16 -16.76
N ILE A 315 -1.98 -7.02 -17.93
CA ILE A 315 -1.29 -6.63 -19.17
C ILE A 315 -1.97 -5.40 -19.74
N ALA A 316 -1.20 -4.41 -20.16
CA ALA A 316 -1.72 -3.18 -20.72
C ALA A 316 -0.79 -2.63 -21.80
N THR A 317 -1.37 -1.90 -22.75
CA THR A 317 -0.65 -1.18 -23.79
C THR A 317 -1.25 0.21 -23.99
N ALA A 318 -0.39 1.18 -24.29
CA ALA A 318 -0.78 2.51 -24.72
C ALA A 318 -0.49 2.65 -26.21
N LEU A 319 -1.51 3.04 -26.98
CA LEU A 319 -1.45 3.21 -28.43
C LEU A 319 -1.57 4.69 -28.80
N ASN A 320 -0.58 5.24 -29.50
CA ASN A 320 -0.69 6.54 -30.15
C ASN A 320 -1.54 6.37 -31.42
N LEU A 321 -2.80 6.79 -31.37
CA LEU A 321 -3.69 6.72 -32.54
C LEU A 321 -3.36 7.83 -33.54
N ASP A 322 -3.08 9.02 -33.02
CA ASP A 322 -2.61 10.20 -33.74
C ASP A 322 -1.82 11.11 -32.77
N ALA A 323 -1.43 12.30 -33.21
CA ALA A 323 -0.65 13.24 -32.41
C ALA A 323 -1.38 13.79 -31.16
N ALA A 324 -2.70 13.66 -31.11
CA ALA A 324 -3.54 14.21 -30.04
C ALA A 324 -4.27 13.13 -29.24
N SER A 325 -4.22 11.86 -29.66
CA SER A 325 -5.06 10.78 -29.12
C SER A 325 -4.24 9.56 -28.71
N VAL A 326 -4.39 9.17 -27.44
CA VAL A 326 -3.80 7.96 -26.86
C VAL A 326 -4.90 7.02 -26.39
N LEU A 327 -4.82 5.75 -26.77
CA LEU A 327 -5.73 4.68 -26.35
C LEU A 327 -4.98 3.68 -25.47
N ASP A 328 -5.35 3.60 -24.20
CA ASP A 328 -4.94 2.55 -23.29
C ASP A 328 -5.88 1.34 -23.43
N LEU A 329 -5.32 0.16 -23.67
CA LEU A 329 -6.04 -1.11 -23.68
C LEU A 329 -5.40 -2.05 -22.67
N GLY A 330 -6.20 -2.88 -22.00
CA GLY A 330 -5.62 -3.90 -21.11
C GLY A 330 -6.61 -4.91 -20.58
N ALA A 331 -6.04 -5.87 -19.86
CA ALA A 331 -6.75 -6.90 -19.13
C ALA A 331 -6.11 -7.10 -17.76
N ASP A 332 -6.94 -7.38 -16.76
CA ASP A 332 -6.52 -7.66 -15.39
C ASP A 332 -7.22 -8.91 -14.84
N ILE A 333 -6.51 -9.65 -13.99
CA ILE A 333 -7.03 -10.80 -13.26
C ILE A 333 -6.67 -10.67 -11.79
N GLN A 334 -7.56 -11.12 -10.91
CA GLN A 334 -7.28 -11.26 -9.49
C GLN A 334 -8.02 -12.47 -8.93
N THR A 335 -7.33 -13.24 -8.10
CA THR A 335 -7.93 -14.27 -7.25
C THR A 335 -7.52 -13.99 -5.81
N ASN A 336 -8.44 -14.13 -4.86
CA ASN A 336 -8.07 -14.15 -3.45
C ASN A 336 -8.86 -15.19 -2.67
N ASP A 337 -8.17 -15.80 -1.72
CA ASP A 337 -8.66 -16.84 -0.83
C ASP A 337 -8.54 -16.34 0.61
N HIS A 338 -9.56 -16.64 1.41
CA HIS A 338 -9.58 -16.30 2.82
C HIS A 338 -9.82 -17.55 3.66
N THR A 339 -9.04 -17.66 4.72
CA THR A 339 -9.19 -18.73 5.70
C THR A 339 -9.15 -18.17 7.11
N LEU A 340 -9.69 -18.94 8.04
CA LEU A 340 -9.71 -18.60 9.45
C LEU A 340 -9.34 -19.81 10.30
N ARG A 341 -8.68 -19.55 11.43
CA ARG A 341 -8.64 -20.47 12.56
C ARG A 341 -8.84 -19.72 13.86
N THR A 342 -9.46 -20.37 14.84
CA THR A 342 -9.79 -19.74 16.13
C THR A 342 -9.53 -20.70 17.29
N ALA A 343 -9.28 -20.13 18.47
CA ALA A 343 -9.23 -20.87 19.72
C ALA A 343 -9.69 -19.98 20.88
N SER A 344 -10.38 -20.59 21.84
CA SER A 344 -10.82 -19.92 23.06
C SER A 344 -10.60 -20.83 24.25
N SER A 345 -10.32 -20.24 25.42
CA SER A 345 -10.21 -20.98 26.67
C SER A 345 -10.67 -20.15 27.87
N MET A 346 -11.33 -20.82 28.81
CA MET A 346 -11.60 -20.30 30.16
C MET A 346 -10.42 -20.52 31.11
N MET A 347 -9.56 -21.51 30.82
CA MET A 347 -8.39 -21.85 31.63
C MET A 347 -7.12 -21.82 30.78
N GLY A 348 -6.16 -20.98 31.16
CA GLY A 348 -4.90 -20.84 30.41
C GLY A 348 -5.02 -20.01 29.13
N THR A 349 -3.94 -19.99 28.35
CA THR A 349 -3.83 -19.19 27.13
C THR A 349 -4.18 -20.06 25.91
N PRO A 350 -5.25 -19.75 25.15
CA PRO A 350 -5.59 -20.50 23.95
C PRO A 350 -4.53 -20.29 22.87
N SER A 351 -4.38 -21.28 21.99
CA SER A 351 -3.47 -21.20 20.85
C SER A 351 -4.13 -21.75 19.59
N VAL A 352 -3.82 -21.11 18.47
CA VAL A 352 -4.15 -21.61 17.13
C VAL A 352 -2.99 -22.40 16.50
N SER A 353 -1.85 -22.50 17.19
CA SER A 353 -0.73 -23.34 16.75
C SER A 353 -1.17 -24.80 16.69
N GLY A 354 -0.91 -25.45 15.55
CA GLY A 354 -1.36 -26.83 15.29
C GLY A 354 -2.83 -26.97 14.88
N LYS A 355 -3.62 -25.89 14.82
CA LYS A 355 -4.96 -25.93 14.22
C LYS A 355 -4.89 -25.74 12.71
N ALA A 356 -5.66 -26.56 12.00
CA ALA A 356 -5.89 -26.38 10.57
C ALA A 356 -6.63 -25.07 10.29
N ARG A 357 -6.27 -24.42 9.18
CA ARG A 357 -7.02 -23.31 8.61
C ARG A 357 -8.29 -23.83 7.95
N VAL A 358 -9.38 -23.09 8.09
CA VAL A 358 -10.68 -23.41 7.48
C VAL A 358 -10.97 -22.33 6.45
N ALA A 359 -11.09 -22.73 5.18
CA ALA A 359 -11.46 -21.81 4.10
C ALA A 359 -12.92 -21.35 4.27
N ASP A 360 -13.19 -20.08 3.99
CA ASP A 360 -14.55 -19.52 4.10
C ASP A 360 -15.01 -18.80 2.85
N MET A 361 -14.13 -18.12 2.11
CA MET A 361 -14.48 -17.35 0.92
C MET A 361 -13.36 -17.38 -0.10
N ARG A 362 -13.74 -17.53 -1.37
CA ARG A 362 -12.87 -17.31 -2.53
C ARG A 362 -13.49 -16.31 -3.48
N PHE A 363 -12.68 -15.39 -4.00
CA PHE A 363 -13.10 -14.42 -5.00
C PHE A 363 -12.21 -14.52 -6.23
N ARG A 364 -12.82 -14.34 -7.41
CA ARG A 364 -12.12 -14.25 -8.70
C ARG A 364 -12.69 -13.10 -9.49
N THR A 365 -11.85 -12.30 -10.15
CA THR A 365 -12.28 -11.24 -11.04
C THR A 365 -11.39 -11.18 -12.27
N TYR A 366 -11.99 -11.15 -13.45
CA TYR A 366 -11.33 -10.92 -14.73
C TYR A 366 -11.92 -9.68 -15.39
N GLY A 367 -11.06 -8.73 -15.75
CA GLY A 367 -11.45 -7.46 -16.35
C GLY A 367 -10.75 -7.22 -17.69
N VAL A 368 -11.46 -6.55 -18.59
CA VAL A 368 -10.88 -5.92 -19.80
C VAL A 368 -11.30 -4.45 -19.84
N PHE A 369 -10.39 -3.58 -20.24
CA PHE A 369 -10.62 -2.14 -20.27
C PHE A 369 -10.06 -1.48 -21.52
N ALA A 370 -10.68 -0.36 -21.89
CA ALA A 370 -10.21 0.57 -22.91
C ALA A 370 -10.44 2.00 -22.42
N GLU A 371 -9.43 2.87 -22.49
CA GLU A 371 -9.52 4.27 -22.11
C GLU A 371 -8.86 5.14 -23.19
N LEU A 372 -9.61 6.05 -23.78
CA LEU A 372 -9.16 7.00 -24.79
C LEU A 372 -9.01 8.38 -24.15
N THR A 373 -7.83 8.98 -24.32
CA THR A 373 -7.57 10.38 -23.97
C THR A 373 -7.23 11.13 -25.25
N ARG A 374 -7.94 12.24 -25.49
CA ARG A 374 -7.77 13.10 -26.66
C ARG A 374 -7.60 14.57 -26.25
N MET A 375 -6.49 15.17 -26.66
CA MET A 375 -6.34 16.63 -26.62
C MET A 375 -7.19 17.24 -27.73
N VAL A 376 -8.17 18.06 -27.34
CA VAL A 376 -9.04 18.80 -28.26
C VAL A 376 -8.39 20.13 -28.66
N SER A 377 -7.70 20.75 -27.70
CA SER A 377 -6.81 21.91 -27.88
C SER A 377 -5.75 21.90 -26.77
N GLU A 378 -4.85 22.89 -26.75
CA GLU A 378 -3.83 23.00 -25.70
C GLU A 378 -4.41 23.11 -24.28
N ALA A 379 -5.63 23.63 -24.14
CA ALA A 379 -6.30 23.82 -22.86
C ALA A 379 -7.53 22.91 -22.67
N GLN A 380 -7.75 21.93 -23.56
CA GLN A 380 -8.95 21.08 -23.51
C GLN A 380 -8.62 19.61 -23.77
N THR A 381 -9.08 18.75 -22.86
CA THR A 381 -8.90 17.31 -22.94
C THR A 381 -10.24 16.60 -22.82
N LEU A 382 -10.48 15.64 -23.70
CA LEU A 382 -11.61 14.72 -23.64
C LEU A 382 -11.09 13.31 -23.34
N SER A 383 -11.55 12.74 -22.24
CA SER A 383 -11.23 11.36 -21.85
C SER A 383 -12.50 10.53 -21.76
N GLY A 384 -12.42 9.26 -22.13
CA GLY A 384 -13.52 8.33 -21.97
C GLY A 384 -13.03 6.90 -21.88
N GLY A 385 -13.65 6.11 -21.01
CA GLY A 385 -13.23 4.73 -20.80
C GLY A 385 -14.38 3.79 -20.54
N LEU A 386 -14.16 2.53 -20.88
CA LEU A 386 -15.09 1.41 -20.72
C LEU A 386 -14.33 0.24 -20.09
N ARG A 387 -14.93 -0.44 -19.12
CA ARG A 387 -14.48 -1.76 -18.67
C ARG A 387 -15.63 -2.71 -18.45
N VAL A 388 -15.33 -3.99 -18.66
CA VAL A 388 -16.22 -5.11 -18.35
C VAL A 388 -15.48 -6.08 -17.47
N ASP A 389 -16.10 -6.42 -16.35
CA ASP A 389 -15.56 -7.33 -15.34
C ASP A 389 -16.48 -8.52 -15.17
N ARG A 390 -15.91 -9.71 -15.11
CA ARG A 390 -16.60 -10.91 -14.64
C ARG A 390 -16.05 -11.26 -13.27
N SER A 391 -16.91 -11.25 -12.26
CA SER A 391 -16.55 -11.53 -10.88
C SER A 391 -17.30 -12.75 -10.36
N TRP A 392 -16.63 -13.53 -9.52
CA TRP A 392 -17.18 -14.69 -8.82
C TRP A 392 -16.86 -14.59 -7.33
N ALA A 393 -17.80 -15.04 -6.51
CA ALA A 393 -17.66 -15.19 -5.07
C ALA A 393 -18.18 -16.58 -4.65
N GLU A 394 -17.30 -17.41 -4.11
CA GLU A 394 -17.59 -18.77 -3.67
C GLU A 394 -17.60 -18.81 -2.13
N ASP A 395 -18.71 -19.26 -1.55
CA ASP A 395 -18.81 -19.52 -0.11
C ASP A 395 -18.30 -20.93 0.22
N GLN A 396 -17.12 -20.99 0.83
CA GLN A 396 -16.42 -22.24 1.15
C GLN A 396 -16.73 -22.73 2.58
N ARG A 397 -17.59 -22.03 3.32
CA ARG A 397 -18.00 -22.46 4.67
C ARG A 397 -18.85 -23.73 4.57
N SER A 398 -18.82 -24.56 5.62
CA SER A 398 -19.71 -25.71 5.77
C SER A 398 -20.95 -25.37 6.62
N GLY A 399 -22.07 -26.06 6.37
CA GLY A 399 -23.28 -25.95 7.18
C GLY A 399 -24.04 -24.63 7.03
N LYS A 400 -23.86 -23.91 5.92
CA LYS A 400 -24.62 -22.72 5.53
C LYS A 400 -25.54 -23.05 4.36
N THR A 401 -26.63 -22.30 4.20
CA THR A 401 -27.53 -22.44 3.03
C THR A 401 -26.83 -22.10 1.72
N THR A 402 -25.76 -21.31 1.78
CA THR A 402 -24.90 -20.91 0.66
C THR A 402 -23.62 -21.73 0.55
N SER A 403 -23.42 -22.77 1.38
CA SER A 403 -22.22 -23.61 1.34
C SER A 403 -21.99 -24.22 -0.05
N GLY A 404 -20.80 -23.97 -0.62
CA GLY A 404 -20.41 -24.44 -1.95
C GLY A 404 -21.13 -23.73 -3.10
N VAL A 405 -21.91 -22.69 -2.81
CA VAL A 405 -22.55 -21.85 -3.84
C VAL A 405 -21.55 -20.82 -4.33
N GLU A 406 -21.43 -20.72 -5.65
CA GLU A 406 -20.73 -19.66 -6.32
C GLU A 406 -21.74 -18.67 -6.91
N ASP A 407 -21.65 -17.41 -6.49
CA ASP A 407 -22.33 -16.31 -7.13
C ASP A 407 -21.42 -15.65 -8.17
N SER A 408 -21.98 -15.14 -9.25
CA SER A 408 -21.19 -14.51 -10.31
C SER A 408 -21.94 -13.44 -11.07
N ASP A 409 -21.26 -12.33 -11.34
CA ASP A 409 -21.84 -11.15 -11.97
C ASP A 409 -20.93 -10.59 -13.07
N THR A 410 -21.53 -9.94 -14.06
CA THR A 410 -20.83 -9.20 -15.10
C THR A 410 -21.06 -7.71 -14.92
N LEU A 411 -20.06 -7.05 -14.34
CA LEU A 411 -20.09 -5.62 -14.05
C LEU A 411 -19.60 -4.83 -15.28
N LYS A 412 -20.26 -3.71 -15.55
CA LYS A 412 -19.93 -2.81 -16.65
C LYS A 412 -19.72 -1.42 -16.07
N SER A 413 -18.65 -0.75 -16.45
CA SER A 413 -18.35 0.60 -15.98
C SER A 413 -17.88 1.47 -17.13
N ALA A 414 -18.29 2.73 -17.10
CA ALA A 414 -17.98 3.70 -18.15
C ALA A 414 -17.83 5.09 -17.54
N PHE A 415 -17.01 5.93 -18.16
CA PHE A 415 -16.98 7.36 -17.88
C PHE A 415 -16.68 8.16 -19.14
N VAL A 416 -17.09 9.42 -19.13
CA VAL A 416 -16.66 10.46 -20.08
C VAL A 416 -16.34 11.70 -19.26
N ARG A 417 -15.22 12.33 -19.56
CA ARG A 417 -14.72 13.50 -18.85
C ARG A 417 -14.20 14.51 -19.85
N TYR A 418 -14.68 15.74 -19.75
CA TYR A 418 -14.18 16.89 -20.49
C TYR A 418 -13.53 17.86 -19.51
N GLU A 419 -12.29 18.24 -19.78
CA GLU A 419 -11.48 19.11 -18.93
C GLU A 419 -11.10 20.36 -19.70
N HIS A 420 -11.19 21.50 -19.03
CA HIS A 420 -10.75 22.80 -19.53
C HIS A 420 -9.88 23.44 -18.45
N ALA A 421 -8.62 23.74 -18.81
CA ALA A 421 -7.61 24.31 -17.91
C ALA A 421 -7.69 25.83 -17.85
#